data_AF-A0A2N8MI18-F1
#
_entry.id   AF-A0A2N8MI18-F1
#
_cell.length_a   1.000
_cell.length_b   1.000
_cell.length_c   1.000
_cell.angle_alpha   90.00
_cell.angle_beta   90.00
_cell.angle_gamma   90.00
#
_symmetry.space_group_name_H-M   'P 1'
#
loop_
_entity.id
_entity.type
_entity.pdbx_description
1 polymer ?
#
loop_
_entity_poly.entity_id
_entity_poly.type
_entity_poly.pdbx_seq_one_letter_code
_entity_poly.pdbx_strand_id
1 'polypeptide(L)'
;MARKFFVSASVSLALLAVPVTAGQATAAVQPAQQTVAATTVYYDASGAPSFRAAIQAGAANWNNSVSNVKLQESSSGATLRYTEGNDPRGSYAQTDGHGRGTIFIDYSQAQQYDQTRIAAHETGHALGLPDNYQGPCSELMSGGGPGPSCTNAKPNSQEVSRVNSLWANGMLSAGTMQRIYNY
;
A
#
# COMPACT_ATOMS: atom_id res chain seq x y z
N MET A 1 103.42 10.49 13.97
CA MET A 1 102.28 11.33 14.42
C MET A 1 101.57 11.90 13.19
N ALA A 2 100.75 11.11 12.49
CA ALA A 2 100.14 11.53 11.22
C ALA A 2 98.74 12.10 11.46
N ARG A 3 98.50 13.28 10.88
CA ARG A 3 97.35 14.17 11.05
C ARG A 3 96.28 13.91 9.97
N LYS A 4 95.01 13.90 10.43
CA LYS A 4 93.78 14.54 9.91
C LYS A 4 93.21 14.18 8.51
N PHE A 5 92.01 13.59 8.57
CA PHE A 5 90.72 13.83 7.87
C PHE A 5 90.68 14.27 6.38
N PHE A 6 89.87 13.59 5.56
CA PHE A 6 88.60 14.11 4.99
C PHE A 6 87.77 12.96 4.36
N VAL A 7 86.45 13.08 4.51
CA VAL A 7 85.37 12.19 4.07
C VAL A 7 84.94 12.53 2.63
N SER A 8 84.50 11.56 1.85
CA SER A 8 83.48 11.79 0.82
C SER A 8 82.58 10.55 0.68
N ALA A 9 81.28 10.79 0.88
CA ALA A 9 80.21 9.80 0.86
C ALA A 9 79.45 9.89 -0.47
N SER A 10 78.99 8.75 -0.98
CA SER A 10 77.96 8.69 -2.02
C SER A 10 76.85 7.74 -1.58
N VAL A 11 75.64 8.29 -1.60
CA VAL A 11 74.36 7.74 -1.16
C VAL A 11 73.91 6.62 -2.09
N SER A 12 73.57 5.45 -1.55
CA SER A 12 72.84 4.39 -2.28
C SER A 12 71.39 4.37 -1.80
N LEU A 13 70.48 4.60 -2.75
CA LEU A 13 69.04 4.59 -2.55
C LEU A 13 68.55 3.14 -2.44
N ALA A 14 68.10 2.71 -1.26
CA ALA A 14 67.49 1.41 -1.06
C ALA A 14 65.98 1.48 -1.35
N LEU A 15 65.54 0.80 -2.41
CA LEU A 15 64.11 0.62 -2.74
C LEU A 15 63.51 -0.46 -1.84
N LEU A 16 62.60 -0.08 -0.95
CA LEU A 16 61.77 -0.99 -0.15
C LEU A 16 60.60 -1.48 -1.01
N ALA A 17 60.57 -2.77 -1.32
CA ALA A 17 59.43 -3.42 -1.95
C ALA A 17 58.37 -3.76 -0.89
N VAL A 18 57.18 -3.16 -1.00
CA VAL A 18 56.02 -3.44 -0.14
C VAL A 18 55.16 -4.50 -0.84
N PRO A 19 54.80 -5.63 -0.20
CA PRO A 19 53.89 -6.59 -0.81
C PRO A 19 52.47 -6.04 -0.77
N VAL A 20 51.85 -5.88 -1.95
CA VAL A 20 50.43 -5.52 -2.08
C VAL A 20 49.61 -6.78 -1.87
N THR A 21 49.04 -6.96 -0.67
CA THR A 21 48.04 -8.01 -0.43
C THR A 21 46.73 -7.56 -1.06
N ALA A 22 46.38 -8.11 -2.22
CA ALA A 22 45.06 -7.91 -2.83
C ALA A 22 43.99 -8.56 -1.94
N GLY A 23 43.18 -7.75 -1.27
CA GLY A 23 42.00 -8.21 -0.55
C GLY A 23 40.97 -8.75 -1.55
N GLN A 24 40.56 -10.01 -1.39
CA GLN A 24 39.47 -10.58 -2.16
C GLN A 24 38.15 -9.93 -1.70
N ALA A 25 37.53 -9.13 -2.57
CA ALA A 25 36.20 -8.62 -2.34
C ALA A 25 35.20 -9.80 -2.46
N THR A 26 34.78 -10.35 -1.32
CA THR A 26 33.63 -11.25 -1.28
C THR A 26 32.40 -10.41 -1.57
N ALA A 27 31.81 -10.56 -2.76
CA ALA A 27 30.50 -10.00 -3.04
C ALA A 27 29.51 -10.57 -2.01
N ALA A 28 28.99 -9.71 -1.13
CA ALA A 28 27.91 -10.09 -0.24
C ALA A 28 26.73 -10.52 -1.13
N VAL A 29 26.37 -11.80 -1.09
CA VAL A 29 25.13 -12.27 -1.67
C VAL A 29 24.02 -11.61 -0.86
N GLN A 30 23.47 -10.52 -1.37
CA GLN A 30 22.23 -9.97 -0.85
C GLN A 30 21.19 -11.10 -0.98
N PRO A 31 20.49 -11.46 0.10
CA PRO A 31 19.36 -12.37 -0.03
C PRO A 31 18.45 -11.75 -1.09
N ALA A 32 18.14 -12.50 -2.15
CA ALA A 32 17.12 -12.07 -3.09
C ALA A 32 15.88 -11.75 -2.26
N GLN A 33 15.44 -10.48 -2.26
CA GLN A 33 14.17 -10.13 -1.67
C GLN A 33 13.15 -10.99 -2.39
N GLN A 34 12.65 -12.01 -1.71
CA GLN A 34 11.62 -12.89 -2.24
C GLN A 34 10.40 -11.99 -2.41
N THR A 35 10.19 -11.51 -3.64
CA THR A 35 9.02 -10.72 -4.00
C THR A 35 7.83 -11.65 -3.88
N VAL A 36 7.17 -11.62 -2.72
CA VAL A 36 5.90 -12.31 -2.52
C VAL A 36 4.95 -11.72 -3.54
N ALA A 37 4.35 -12.57 -4.38
CA ALA A 37 3.38 -12.12 -5.37
C ALA A 37 2.24 -11.41 -4.64
N ALA A 38 1.81 -10.27 -5.19
CA ALA A 38 0.68 -9.53 -4.63
C ALA A 38 -0.55 -10.43 -4.57
N THR A 39 -1.28 -10.37 -3.47
CA THR A 39 -2.52 -11.11 -3.32
C THR A 39 -3.63 -10.49 -4.16
N THR A 40 -4.33 -11.28 -4.97
CA THR A 40 -5.48 -10.79 -5.73
C THR A 40 -6.77 -11.00 -4.95
N VAL A 41 -7.46 -9.90 -4.64
CA VAL A 41 -8.85 -9.89 -4.17
C VAL A 41 -9.76 -9.71 -5.38
N TYR A 42 -10.56 -10.72 -5.68
CA TYR A 42 -11.57 -10.63 -6.74
C TYR A 42 -12.82 -9.96 -6.21
N TYR A 43 -13.27 -8.92 -6.90
CA TYR A 43 -14.51 -8.23 -6.59
C TYR A 43 -15.54 -8.34 -7.72
N ASP A 44 -16.82 -8.28 -7.35
CA ASP A 44 -17.94 -8.27 -8.28
C ASP A 44 -18.77 -7.00 -8.12
N ALA A 45 -18.82 -6.16 -9.16
CA ALA A 45 -19.61 -4.93 -9.19
C ALA A 45 -20.96 -5.07 -9.92
N SER A 46 -21.36 -6.28 -10.32
CA SER A 46 -22.64 -6.50 -11.03
C SER A 46 -23.88 -6.16 -10.19
N GLY A 47 -23.77 -6.21 -8.85
CA GLY A 47 -24.82 -5.80 -7.92
C GLY A 47 -24.94 -4.29 -7.69
N ALA A 48 -24.01 -3.49 -8.24
CA ALA A 48 -24.00 -2.03 -8.14
C ALA A 48 -23.77 -1.37 -9.53
N PRO A 49 -24.66 -1.61 -10.50
CA PRO A 49 -24.46 -1.16 -11.88
C PRO A 49 -24.40 0.37 -12.01
N SER A 50 -25.12 1.11 -11.17
CA SER A 50 -25.14 2.59 -11.20
C SER A 50 -23.78 3.18 -10.83
N PHE A 51 -23.01 2.45 -10.02
CA PHE A 51 -21.72 2.90 -9.47
C PHE A 51 -20.50 2.16 -10.03
N ARG A 52 -20.69 1.29 -11.03
CA ARG A 52 -19.62 0.44 -11.58
C ARG A 52 -18.36 1.23 -11.98
N ALA A 53 -18.52 2.39 -12.62
CA ALA A 53 -17.40 3.24 -13.03
C ALA A 53 -16.64 3.82 -11.82
N ALA A 54 -17.35 4.27 -10.78
CA ALA A 54 -16.76 4.78 -9.54
C ALA A 54 -16.03 3.66 -8.77
N ILE A 55 -16.61 2.46 -8.71
CA ILE A 55 -16.00 1.27 -8.12
C ILE A 55 -14.68 0.92 -8.83
N GLN A 56 -14.70 0.89 -10.16
CA GLN A 56 -13.49 0.61 -10.96
C GLN A 56 -12.41 1.68 -10.73
N ALA A 57 -12.78 2.97 -10.68
CA ALA A 57 -11.86 4.06 -10.38
C ALA A 57 -11.27 3.95 -8.96
N GLY A 58 -12.09 3.61 -7.96
CA GLY A 58 -11.63 3.38 -6.58
C GLY A 58 -10.69 2.19 -6.47
N ALA A 59 -11.00 1.08 -7.11
CA ALA A 59 -10.12 -0.08 -7.19
C ALA A 59 -8.79 0.25 -7.89
N ALA A 60 -8.82 1.06 -8.95
CA ALA A 60 -7.62 1.55 -9.62
C ALA A 60 -6.76 2.44 -8.72
N ASN A 61 -7.37 3.34 -7.92
CA ASN A 61 -6.65 4.15 -6.95
C ASN A 61 -5.90 3.29 -5.93
N TRP A 62 -6.53 2.23 -5.41
CA TRP A 62 -5.86 1.26 -4.55
C TRP A 62 -4.73 0.54 -5.30
N ASN A 63 -5.01 -0.04 -6.47
CA ASN A 63 -4.01 -0.79 -7.26
C ASN A 63 -2.78 0.03 -7.63
N ASN A 64 -2.92 1.34 -7.84
CA ASN A 64 -1.82 2.24 -8.13
C ASN A 64 -1.02 2.67 -6.88
N SER A 65 -1.58 2.46 -5.68
CA SER A 65 -0.99 2.93 -4.42
C SER A 65 -0.32 1.81 -3.63
N VAL A 66 -0.85 0.58 -3.67
CA VAL A 66 -0.37 -0.54 -2.84
C VAL A 66 0.33 -1.63 -3.65
N SER A 67 1.25 -2.35 -3.01
CA SER A 67 2.09 -3.38 -3.64
C SER A 67 1.68 -4.80 -3.30
N ASN A 68 1.19 -5.05 -2.09
CA ASN A 68 1.01 -6.42 -1.57
C ASN A 68 -0.40 -7.02 -1.82
N VAL A 69 -1.33 -6.20 -2.32
CA VAL A 69 -2.68 -6.62 -2.70
C VAL A 69 -3.10 -5.94 -4.01
N LYS A 70 -3.88 -6.65 -4.83
CA LYS A 70 -4.50 -6.12 -6.05
C LYS A 70 -5.99 -6.45 -6.04
N LEU A 71 -6.79 -5.51 -6.49
CA LEU A 71 -8.22 -5.65 -6.72
C LEU A 71 -8.47 -5.93 -8.20
N GLN A 72 -9.18 -7.00 -8.49
CA GLN A 72 -9.51 -7.37 -9.86
C GLN A 72 -10.99 -7.71 -9.98
N GLU A 73 -11.65 -7.11 -10.97
CA GLU A 73 -13.06 -7.42 -11.21
C GLU A 73 -13.20 -8.83 -11.80
N SER A 74 -14.05 -9.65 -11.19
CA SER A 74 -14.47 -10.96 -11.70
C SER A 74 -15.73 -11.40 -10.97
N SER A 75 -16.82 -11.66 -11.70
CA SER A 75 -18.04 -12.25 -11.10
C SER A 75 -17.84 -13.71 -10.70
N SER A 76 -16.90 -14.42 -11.33
CA SER A 76 -16.52 -15.77 -10.94
C SER A 76 -15.51 -15.73 -9.79
N GLY A 77 -15.86 -16.35 -8.67
CA GLY A 77 -14.96 -16.46 -7.51
C GLY A 77 -14.75 -15.16 -6.72
N ALA A 78 -15.58 -14.12 -6.92
CA ALA A 78 -15.52 -12.92 -6.11
C ALA A 78 -15.71 -13.21 -4.62
N THR A 79 -14.82 -12.63 -3.81
CA THR A 79 -14.91 -12.66 -2.35
C THR A 79 -15.44 -11.35 -1.79
N LEU A 80 -15.28 -10.26 -2.54
CA LEU A 80 -15.86 -8.95 -2.26
C LEU A 80 -16.97 -8.64 -3.27
N ARG A 81 -18.15 -8.20 -2.82
CA ARG A 81 -19.29 -7.88 -3.70
C ARG A 81 -19.74 -6.45 -3.47
N TYR A 82 -20.12 -5.75 -4.53
CA TYR A 82 -20.74 -4.44 -4.40
C TYR A 82 -22.25 -4.55 -4.64
N THR A 83 -23.02 -3.84 -3.83
CA THR A 83 -24.47 -3.67 -3.97
C THR A 83 -24.85 -2.21 -3.82
N GLU A 84 -26.03 -1.82 -4.27
CA GLU A 84 -26.53 -0.44 -4.18
C GLU A 84 -27.98 -0.38 -3.70
N GLY A 85 -28.40 0.75 -3.13
CA GLY A 85 -29.75 0.93 -2.62
C GLY A 85 -29.94 2.20 -1.78
N ASN A 86 -30.96 2.20 -0.93
CA ASN A 86 -31.16 3.23 0.09
C ASN A 86 -30.97 2.64 1.50
N ASP A 87 -30.05 3.20 2.29
CA ASP A 87 -29.96 3.02 3.74
C ASP A 87 -29.82 4.41 4.37
N PRO A 88 -30.69 4.80 5.33
CA PRO A 88 -30.63 6.12 5.96
C PRO A 88 -29.32 6.41 6.71
N ARG A 89 -28.46 5.41 6.91
CA ARG A 89 -27.13 5.55 7.52
C ARG A 89 -26.00 5.70 6.50
N GLY A 90 -26.30 5.77 5.20
CA GLY A 90 -25.31 5.91 4.13
C GLY A 90 -24.67 4.59 3.69
N SER A 91 -23.60 4.71 2.91
CA SER A 91 -22.80 3.56 2.43
C SER A 91 -22.10 2.86 3.60
N TYR A 92 -21.80 1.58 3.41
CA TYR A 92 -21.13 0.77 4.42
C TYR A 92 -20.37 -0.40 3.83
N ALA A 93 -19.40 -0.92 4.57
CA ALA A 93 -18.74 -2.18 4.32
C ALA A 93 -19.19 -3.21 5.37
N GLN A 94 -19.68 -4.36 4.92
CA GLN A 94 -19.81 -5.56 5.73
C GLN A 94 -18.68 -6.52 5.35
N THR A 95 -17.60 -6.54 6.12
CA THR A 95 -16.34 -7.19 5.73
C THR A 95 -15.63 -7.88 6.90
N ASP A 96 -14.77 -8.85 6.61
CA ASP A 96 -13.81 -9.42 7.57
C ASP A 96 -12.54 -8.57 7.73
N GLY A 97 -12.43 -7.46 6.98
CA GLY A 97 -11.25 -6.60 6.94
C GLY A 97 -10.09 -7.20 6.15
N HIS A 98 -10.28 -8.31 5.45
CA HIS A 98 -9.22 -9.02 4.74
C HIS A 98 -9.68 -9.59 3.39
N GLY A 99 -10.37 -8.74 2.62
CA GLY A 99 -10.74 -8.96 1.22
C GLY A 99 -12.09 -9.65 1.01
N ARG A 100 -12.86 -9.95 2.06
CA ARG A 100 -14.17 -10.60 1.91
C ARG A 100 -15.30 -9.72 2.38
N GLY A 101 -16.46 -9.86 1.72
CA GLY A 101 -17.70 -9.28 2.19
C GLY A 101 -18.54 -8.58 1.12
N THR A 102 -19.32 -7.61 1.58
CA THR A 102 -20.19 -6.80 0.75
C THR A 102 -19.96 -5.32 1.06
N ILE A 103 -19.76 -4.51 0.02
CA ILE A 103 -19.79 -3.05 0.08
C ILE A 103 -21.14 -2.59 -0.46
N PHE A 104 -21.86 -1.81 0.33
CA PHE A 104 -23.13 -1.22 -0.06
C PHE A 104 -22.94 0.27 -0.33
N ILE A 105 -23.38 0.73 -1.50
CA ILE A 105 -23.35 2.15 -1.87
C ILE A 105 -24.77 2.73 -1.79
N ASP A 106 -24.94 3.73 -0.93
CA ASP A 106 -26.21 4.42 -0.72
C ASP A 106 -26.44 5.52 -1.77
N TYR A 107 -27.65 5.58 -2.33
CA TYR A 107 -28.01 6.57 -3.34
C TYR A 107 -28.01 8.00 -2.81
N SER A 108 -28.48 8.23 -1.58
CA SER A 108 -28.61 9.58 -1.04
C SER A 108 -27.24 10.20 -0.73
N GLN A 109 -26.32 9.40 -0.19
CA GLN A 109 -24.95 9.82 0.06
C GLN A 109 -24.20 10.04 -1.26
N ALA A 110 -24.37 9.15 -2.24
CA ALA A 110 -23.71 9.24 -3.55
C ALA A 110 -24.22 10.39 -4.44
N GLN A 111 -25.31 11.07 -4.05
CA GLN A 111 -25.75 12.33 -4.65
C GLN A 111 -25.06 13.56 -4.05
N GLN A 112 -24.53 13.43 -2.83
CA GLN A 112 -23.96 14.55 -2.08
C GLN A 112 -22.43 14.54 -2.08
N TYR A 113 -21.82 13.35 -2.06
CA TYR A 113 -20.37 13.16 -1.97
C TYR A 113 -19.80 12.57 -3.25
N ASP A 114 -18.49 12.70 -3.43
CA ASP A 114 -17.79 12.08 -4.56
C ASP A 114 -17.93 10.55 -4.53
N GLN A 115 -18.51 9.99 -5.60
CA GLN A 115 -18.83 8.56 -5.69
C GLN A 115 -17.57 7.68 -5.69
N THR A 116 -16.48 8.18 -6.28
CA THR A 116 -15.21 7.44 -6.30
C THR A 116 -14.58 7.41 -4.92
N ARG A 117 -14.65 8.52 -4.17
CA ARG A 117 -14.21 8.59 -2.78
C ARG A 117 -15.01 7.65 -1.89
N ILE A 118 -16.35 7.63 -2.01
CA ILE A 118 -17.20 6.66 -1.29
C ILE A 118 -16.74 5.23 -1.58
N ALA A 119 -16.68 4.84 -2.86
CA ALA A 119 -16.32 3.48 -3.23
C ALA A 119 -14.90 3.11 -2.76
N ALA A 120 -13.92 4.00 -2.92
CA ALA A 120 -12.54 3.77 -2.49
C ALA A 120 -12.41 3.67 -0.96
N HIS A 121 -13.15 4.50 -0.21
CA HIS A 121 -13.19 4.46 1.25
C HIS A 121 -13.74 3.13 1.76
N GLU A 122 -14.91 2.70 1.28
CA GLU A 122 -15.51 1.42 1.72
C GLU A 122 -14.64 0.22 1.32
N THR A 123 -13.95 0.32 0.19
CA THR A 123 -12.93 -0.66 -0.21
C THR A 123 -11.77 -0.70 0.78
N GLY A 124 -11.38 0.45 1.35
CA GLY A 124 -10.34 0.54 2.38
C GLY A 124 -10.66 -0.28 3.63
N HIS A 125 -11.93 -0.34 4.04
CA HIS A 125 -12.36 -1.24 5.11
C HIS A 125 -12.17 -2.71 4.74
N ALA A 126 -12.53 -3.09 3.51
CA ALA A 126 -12.30 -4.46 3.04
C ALA A 126 -10.80 -4.80 2.95
N LEU A 127 -9.92 -3.81 2.84
CA LEU A 127 -8.47 -3.96 2.91
C LEU A 127 -7.90 -3.86 4.34
N GLY A 128 -8.76 -3.66 5.34
CA GLY A 128 -8.43 -3.73 6.76
C GLY A 128 -8.14 -2.40 7.45
N LEU A 129 -8.48 -1.27 6.81
CA LEU A 129 -8.35 0.04 7.44
C LEU A 129 -9.60 0.40 8.26
N PRO A 130 -9.44 0.96 9.48
CA PRO A 130 -10.55 1.52 10.24
C PRO A 130 -10.90 2.92 9.73
N ASP A 131 -12.07 3.42 10.13
CA ASP A 131 -12.42 4.83 9.99
C ASP A 131 -11.52 5.77 10.80
N ASN A 132 -11.38 7.00 10.30
CA ASN A 132 -10.82 8.13 11.02
C ASN A 132 -11.56 9.44 10.66
N TYR A 133 -12.84 9.56 10.99
CA TYR A 133 -13.70 10.69 10.56
C TYR A 133 -13.19 12.09 10.92
N GLN A 134 -12.34 12.21 11.94
CA GLN A 134 -11.73 13.48 12.35
C GLN A 134 -10.50 13.86 11.50
N GLY A 135 -10.08 12.97 10.59
CA GLY A 135 -8.98 13.18 9.67
C GLY A 135 -9.29 14.20 8.56
N PRO A 136 -8.27 14.79 7.93
CA PRO A 136 -8.42 15.72 6.82
C PRO A 136 -8.90 15.04 5.52
N CYS A 137 -9.25 15.84 4.51
CA CYS A 137 -9.58 15.34 3.16
C CYS A 137 -8.46 14.53 2.48
N SER A 138 -7.20 14.78 2.87
CA SER A 138 -6.06 14.01 2.38
C SER A 138 -6.03 12.57 2.89
N GLU A 139 -6.76 12.25 3.96
CA GLU A 139 -7.03 10.88 4.39
C GLU A 139 -8.25 10.34 3.64
N LEU A 140 -8.13 9.14 3.07
CA LEU A 140 -9.27 8.49 2.42
C LEU A 140 -10.24 7.95 3.48
N MET A 141 -9.70 7.42 4.58
CA MET A 141 -10.44 6.82 5.67
C MET A 141 -11.08 7.85 6.62
N SER A 142 -10.92 9.15 6.35
CA SER A 142 -11.76 10.18 6.98
C SER A 142 -13.18 10.22 6.41
N GLY A 143 -13.43 9.51 5.30
CA GLY A 143 -14.78 9.27 4.80
C GLY A 143 -15.53 10.56 4.49
N GLY A 144 -16.73 10.67 5.04
CA GLY A 144 -17.59 11.84 4.94
C GLY A 144 -17.23 13.01 5.85
N GLY A 145 -16.38 12.80 6.87
CA GLY A 145 -16.05 13.81 7.89
C GLY A 145 -15.61 15.19 7.36
N PRO A 146 -14.74 15.26 6.33
CA PRO A 146 -14.35 16.53 5.69
C PRO A 146 -15.46 17.25 4.90
N GLY A 147 -16.64 16.64 4.77
CA GLY A 147 -17.78 17.18 4.05
C GLY A 147 -17.73 17.00 2.52
N PRO A 148 -18.81 17.34 1.82
CA PRO A 148 -19.02 17.00 0.40
C PRO A 148 -18.09 17.75 -0.57
N SER A 149 -17.44 18.83 -0.12
CA SER A 149 -16.41 19.53 -0.92
C SER A 149 -15.13 18.71 -1.08
N CYS A 150 -14.92 17.68 -0.26
CA CYS A 150 -13.78 16.79 -0.34
C CYS A 150 -14.00 15.70 -1.40
N THR A 151 -13.18 15.73 -2.45
CA THR A 151 -13.27 14.80 -3.58
C THR A 151 -12.03 13.92 -3.74
N ASN A 152 -11.05 14.02 -2.82
CA ASN A 152 -9.87 13.16 -2.87
C ASN A 152 -10.26 11.69 -2.65
N ALA A 153 -10.05 10.85 -3.67
CA ALA A 153 -10.38 9.42 -3.63
C ALA A 153 -9.13 8.52 -3.55
N LYS A 154 -7.98 9.07 -3.14
CA LYS A 154 -6.71 8.33 -3.03
C LYS A 154 -6.26 8.19 -1.58
N PRO A 155 -5.77 7.01 -1.18
CA PRO A 155 -5.19 6.84 0.15
C PRO A 155 -3.89 7.61 0.27
N ASN A 156 -3.61 8.12 1.47
CA ASN A 156 -2.33 8.75 1.78
C ASN A 156 -1.23 7.70 2.03
N SER A 157 0.01 8.17 2.25
CA SER A 157 1.16 7.28 2.46
C SER A 157 1.05 6.40 3.71
N GLN A 158 0.37 6.85 4.77
CA GLN A 158 0.19 6.07 6.00
C GLN A 158 -0.83 4.95 5.80
N GLU A 159 -1.97 5.25 5.16
CA GLU A 159 -2.99 4.28 4.77
C GLU A 159 -2.40 3.22 3.83
N VAL A 160 -1.63 3.64 2.83
CA VAL A 160 -0.89 2.75 1.92
C VAL A 160 0.07 1.84 2.68
N SER A 161 0.90 2.41 3.58
CA SER A 161 1.86 1.63 4.36
C SER A 161 1.15 0.60 5.25
N ARG A 162 0.00 0.97 5.83
CA ARG A 162 -0.80 0.08 6.66
C ARG A 162 -1.38 -1.08 5.85
N VAL A 163 -1.99 -0.83 4.68
CA VAL A 163 -2.47 -1.89 3.80
C VAL A 163 -1.33 -2.81 3.37
N ASN A 164 -0.20 -2.27 2.92
CA ASN A 164 0.94 -3.12 2.56
C ASN A 164 1.40 -4.01 3.72
N SER A 165 1.38 -3.51 4.96
CA SER A 165 1.74 -4.28 6.15
C SER A 165 0.72 -5.39 6.44
N LEU A 166 -0.58 -5.10 6.35
CA LEU A 166 -1.66 -6.07 6.58
C LEU A 166 -1.61 -7.22 5.56
N TRP A 167 -1.25 -6.92 4.32
CA TRP A 167 -1.27 -7.85 3.20
C TRP A 167 0.08 -8.51 2.90
N ALA A 168 1.11 -8.27 3.71
CA ALA A 168 2.46 -8.81 3.49
C ALA A 168 2.51 -10.35 3.46
N ASN A 169 1.57 -11.02 4.14
CA ASN A 169 1.46 -12.48 4.19
C ASN A 169 0.25 -13.03 3.39
N GLY A 170 -0.36 -12.19 2.55
CA GLY A 170 -1.44 -12.54 1.63
C GLY A 170 -2.81 -12.81 2.26
N MET A 171 -3.67 -13.56 1.56
CA MET A 171 -5.02 -13.89 2.04
C MET A 171 -4.96 -14.74 3.31
N LEU A 172 -5.70 -14.33 4.34
CA LEU A 172 -5.97 -15.15 5.52
C LEU A 172 -7.26 -15.97 5.34
N SER A 173 -7.48 -16.95 6.22
CA SER A 173 -8.78 -17.61 6.36
C SER A 173 -9.87 -16.58 6.69
N ALA A 174 -11.13 -16.87 6.35
CA ALA A 174 -12.24 -15.96 6.61
C ALA A 174 -12.29 -15.54 8.08
N GLY A 175 -12.28 -14.23 8.32
CA GLY A 175 -12.40 -13.64 9.65
C GLY A 175 -13.85 -13.41 10.05
N THR A 176 -14.05 -12.75 11.19
CA THR A 176 -15.39 -12.33 11.63
C THR A 176 -15.87 -11.15 10.80
N MET A 177 -17.06 -11.29 10.21
CA MET A 177 -17.71 -10.21 9.45
C MET A 177 -18.17 -9.09 10.39
N GLN A 178 -17.74 -7.86 10.12
CA GLN A 178 -18.14 -6.65 10.81
C GLN A 178 -18.82 -5.71 9.83
N ARG A 179 -19.83 -4.96 10.30
CA ARG A 179 -20.46 -3.90 9.51
C ARG A 179 -19.97 -2.55 9.98
N ILE A 180 -19.42 -1.76 9.06
CA ILE A 180 -18.76 -0.48 9.27
C ILE A 180 -19.46 0.55 8.38
N TYR A 181 -19.99 1.61 8.97
CA TYR A 181 -20.73 2.67 8.26
C TYR A 181 -19.81 3.84 7.96
N ASN A 182 -20.04 4.57 6.88
CA ASN A 182 -19.45 5.90 6.69
C ASN A 182 -20.28 6.93 7.49
N TYR A 183 -19.70 7.59 8.51
CA TYR A 183 -20.34 8.71 9.22
C TYR A 183 -19.78 10.07 8.78
#